data_AF-W6JZW9-F1
#
_entry.id   AF-W6JZW9-F1
#
_cell.length_a   1.000
_cell.length_b   1.000
_cell.length_c   1.000
_cell.angle_alpha   90.00
_cell.angle_beta   90.00
_cell.angle_gamma   90.00
#
_symmetry.space_group_name_H-M   'P 1'
#
loop_
_entity.id
_entity.type
_entity.pdbx_description
1 polymer ?
#
loop_
_entity_poly.entity_id
_entity_poly.type
_entity_poly.pdbx_seq_one_letter_code
_entity_poly.pdbx_strand_id
1 'polypeptide(L)'
;MAGRPRVIATDLDGTLLRSDGSVSARTAAALAAVAEAGILTVLVTARPPRWLHDLSHVVGAHGIAICGNGAFVYDVVSRAVVEVHTFAPAAVAEVVADLRERLPHITFAAETAVGCFVEESWPNPHEEDTDARTMIPLIESLVASQDAGHRIGKLLALAPGDPTDAFLAAVAEVAGEAAVLAYSGAFGLAELNPPGVTKAAGLERWCAERGVPAADVWAFGDMPNDLPMLTWAGRSFAMGNAHPDVLAATTDRCRTNDEDGVATVLEELVEIGC
;
A
#
# COMPACT_ATOMS: atom_id res chain seq x y z
N MET A 1 -28.53 -11.58 -2.64
CA MET A 1 -27.67 -11.46 -1.45
C MET A 1 -26.29 -11.90 -1.86
N ALA A 2 -25.28 -11.05 -1.75
CA ALA A 2 -23.91 -11.48 -1.95
C ALA A 2 -23.61 -12.61 -0.96
N GLY A 3 -22.99 -13.70 -1.43
CA GLY A 3 -22.60 -14.81 -0.58
C GLY A 3 -21.55 -14.38 0.44
N ARG A 4 -21.32 -15.24 1.44
CA ARG A 4 -20.22 -15.09 2.41
C ARG A 4 -18.89 -15.00 1.64
N PRO A 5 -18.03 -13.99 1.92
CA PRO A 5 -16.75 -13.87 1.22
C PRO A 5 -15.81 -15.00 1.61
N ARG A 6 -14.86 -15.29 0.72
CA ARG A 6 -13.70 -16.14 1.00
C ARG A 6 -12.48 -15.33 1.43
N VAL A 7 -12.43 -14.04 1.06
CA VAL A 7 -11.35 -13.11 1.38
C VAL A 7 -11.91 -11.77 1.87
N ILE A 8 -11.37 -11.28 2.97
CA ILE A 8 -11.42 -9.88 3.39
C ILE A 8 -10.09 -9.23 3.01
N ALA A 9 -10.13 -8.17 2.22
CA ALA A 9 -9.00 -7.31 1.93
C ALA A 9 -9.20 -5.97 2.64
N THR A 10 -8.19 -5.47 3.33
CA THR A 10 -8.31 -4.19 4.05
C THR A 10 -7.06 -3.35 3.87
N ASP A 11 -7.25 -2.06 3.59
CA ASP A 11 -6.19 -1.08 3.82
C ASP A 11 -5.88 -0.92 5.31
N LEU A 12 -4.78 -0.25 5.62
CA LEU A 12 -4.30 0.02 6.97
C LEU A 12 -4.62 1.44 7.44
N ASP A 13 -3.87 2.43 6.97
CA ASP A 13 -3.94 3.81 7.43
C ASP A 13 -5.29 4.43 7.07
N GLY A 14 -6.04 4.96 8.04
CA GLY A 14 -7.38 5.51 7.79
C GLY A 14 -8.47 4.46 7.61
N THR A 15 -8.12 3.17 7.63
CA THR A 15 -9.05 2.04 7.45
C THR A 15 -9.04 1.07 8.64
N LEU A 16 -8.03 0.20 8.74
CA LEU A 16 -7.92 -0.77 9.83
C LEU A 16 -7.29 -0.15 11.09
N LEU A 17 -6.32 0.75 10.89
CA LEU A 17 -5.61 1.42 11.95
C LEU A 17 -6.40 2.63 12.43
N ARG A 18 -6.45 2.79 13.75
CA ARG A 18 -6.93 4.01 14.40
C ARG A 18 -5.99 5.18 14.09
N SER A 19 -6.44 6.39 14.38
CA SER A 19 -5.64 7.61 14.15
C SER A 19 -4.32 7.65 14.93
N ASP A 20 -4.18 6.83 15.98
CA ASP A 20 -2.93 6.65 16.74
C ASP A 20 -2.00 5.55 16.18
N GLY A 21 -2.36 4.94 15.05
CA GLY A 21 -1.61 3.86 14.40
C GLY A 21 -1.83 2.47 15.01
N SER A 22 -2.67 2.32 16.04
CA SER A 22 -2.98 1.03 16.66
C SER A 22 -4.13 0.28 15.97
N VAL A 23 -4.19 -1.03 16.18
CA VAL A 23 -5.40 -1.82 15.93
C VAL A 23 -6.16 -1.98 17.25
N SER A 24 -7.45 -1.67 17.27
CA SER A 24 -8.25 -1.84 18.48
C SER A 24 -8.42 -3.32 18.84
N ALA A 25 -8.61 -3.60 20.14
CA ALA A 25 -8.89 -4.96 20.61
C ALA A 25 -10.16 -5.54 19.97
N ARG A 26 -11.17 -4.70 19.67
CA ARG A 26 -12.40 -5.11 19.00
C ARG A 26 -12.14 -5.51 17.55
N THR A 27 -11.40 -4.71 16.79
CA THR A 27 -11.01 -5.02 15.42
C THR A 27 -10.17 -6.30 15.35
N ALA A 28 -9.20 -6.47 16.25
CA ALA A 28 -8.43 -7.70 16.33
C ALA A 28 -9.30 -8.93 16.62
N ALA A 29 -10.27 -8.82 17.54
CA ALA A 29 -11.20 -9.90 17.85
C ALA A 29 -12.12 -10.23 16.66
N ALA A 30 -12.61 -9.22 15.94
CA ALA A 30 -13.44 -9.43 14.75
C ALA A 30 -12.68 -10.13 13.62
N LEU A 31 -11.42 -9.75 13.38
CA LEU A 31 -10.53 -10.44 12.44
C LEU A 31 -10.29 -11.90 12.83
N ALA A 32 -10.08 -12.17 14.12
CA ALA A 32 -9.94 -13.53 14.63
C ALA A 32 -11.21 -14.36 14.41
N ALA A 33 -12.40 -13.81 14.68
CA ALA A 33 -13.67 -14.47 14.45
C ALA A 33 -13.90 -14.81 12.97
N VAL A 34 -13.55 -13.89 12.06
CA VAL A 34 -13.60 -14.11 10.60
C VAL A 34 -12.64 -15.22 10.17
N ALA A 35 -11.45 -15.28 10.77
CA ALA A 35 -10.47 -16.33 10.51
C ALA A 35 -10.95 -17.71 11.04
N GLU A 36 -11.56 -17.77 12.22
CA GLU A 36 -12.19 -18.99 12.77
C GLU A 36 -13.35 -19.47 11.86
N ALA A 37 -14.02 -18.52 11.22
CA ALA A 37 -15.01 -18.74 10.18
C ALA A 37 -14.42 -19.25 8.84
N GLY A 38 -13.11 -19.46 8.74
CA GLY A 38 -12.45 -19.96 7.53
C GLY A 38 -12.31 -18.94 6.39
N ILE A 39 -12.49 -17.65 6.69
CA ILE A 39 -12.36 -16.55 5.74
C ILE A 39 -10.93 -15.99 5.86
N LEU A 40 -10.24 -15.85 4.74
CA LEU A 40 -8.88 -15.30 4.72
C LEU A 40 -8.93 -13.78 4.89
N THR A 41 -7.98 -13.20 5.63
CA THR A 41 -7.82 -11.74 5.70
C THR A 41 -6.43 -11.33 5.24
N VAL A 42 -6.38 -10.46 4.24
CA VAL A 42 -5.13 -9.93 3.68
C VAL A 42 -5.07 -8.41 3.85
N LEU A 43 -3.95 -7.92 4.37
CA LEU A 43 -3.65 -6.49 4.43
C LEU A 43 -3.17 -6.02 3.06
N VAL A 44 -3.68 -4.88 2.58
CA VAL A 44 -3.28 -4.31 1.27
C VAL A 44 -2.96 -2.83 1.45
N THR A 45 -1.67 -2.48 1.48
CA THR A 45 -1.23 -1.16 1.96
C THR A 45 -0.16 -0.50 1.08
N ALA A 46 -0.08 0.83 1.18
CA ALA A 46 1.00 1.64 0.61
C ALA A 46 2.31 1.55 1.43
N ARG A 47 2.22 1.15 2.71
CA ARG A 47 3.36 1.04 3.62
C ARG A 47 4.43 0.09 3.06
N PRO A 48 5.73 0.37 3.27
CA PRO A 48 6.79 -0.56 2.94
C PRO A 48 6.79 -1.77 3.90
N PRO A 49 7.36 -2.93 3.50
CA PRO A 49 7.42 -4.13 4.33
C PRO A 49 7.92 -3.91 5.77
N ARG A 50 8.94 -3.07 5.95
CA ARG A 50 9.56 -2.75 7.25
C ARG A 50 8.59 -2.16 8.28
N TRP A 51 7.48 -1.55 7.85
CA TRP A 51 6.47 -0.93 8.72
C TRP A 51 5.40 -1.90 9.24
N LEU A 52 5.44 -3.16 8.83
CA LEU A 52 4.41 -4.14 9.19
C LEU A 52 4.84 -5.09 10.31
N HIS A 53 6.06 -4.97 10.84
CA HIS A 53 6.61 -5.93 11.81
C HIS A 53 5.73 -6.18 13.04
N ASP A 54 5.03 -5.14 13.51
CA ASP A 54 4.19 -5.20 14.70
C ASP A 54 2.74 -5.60 14.41
N LEU A 55 2.40 -5.83 13.13
CA LEU A 55 1.07 -6.23 12.68
C LEU A 55 0.91 -7.76 12.53
N SER A 56 1.87 -8.54 13.02
CA SER A 56 1.82 -10.02 12.99
C SER A 56 0.57 -10.61 13.65
N HIS A 57 -0.05 -9.88 14.57
CA HIS A 57 -1.27 -10.28 15.26
C HIS A 57 -2.56 -10.09 14.44
N VAL A 58 -2.51 -9.48 13.25
CA VAL A 58 -3.69 -9.17 12.41
C VAL A 58 -3.61 -9.64 10.95
N VAL A 59 -2.50 -10.26 10.53
CA VAL A 59 -2.25 -10.72 9.13
C VAL A 59 -2.86 -12.08 8.77
N GLY A 60 -3.80 -12.57 9.60
CA GLY A 60 -4.40 -13.90 9.45
C GLY A 60 -3.40 -15.05 9.59
N ALA A 61 -3.89 -16.29 9.49
CA ALA A 61 -3.05 -17.48 9.68
C ALA A 61 -1.97 -17.68 8.59
N HIS A 62 -2.15 -17.08 7.41
CA HIS A 62 -1.16 -17.16 6.34
C HIS A 62 0.00 -16.17 6.51
N GLY A 63 -0.14 -15.14 7.35
CA GLY A 63 0.94 -14.20 7.67
C GLY A 63 1.32 -13.22 6.56
N ILE A 64 0.54 -13.14 5.49
CA ILE A 64 0.91 -12.40 4.26
C ILE A 64 0.22 -11.03 4.23
N ALA A 65 0.99 -10.01 3.88
CA ALA A 65 0.52 -8.69 3.51
C ALA A 65 0.97 -8.31 2.09
N ILE A 66 0.18 -7.49 1.42
CA ILE A 66 0.50 -6.88 0.13
C ILE A 66 0.89 -5.43 0.42
N CYS A 67 2.16 -5.09 0.19
CA CYS A 67 2.78 -3.85 0.63
C CYS A 67 3.25 -3.00 -0.56
N GLY A 68 3.61 -1.74 -0.30
CA GLY A 68 4.14 -0.83 -1.31
C GLY A 68 3.21 -0.62 -2.50
N ASN A 69 1.89 -0.55 -2.27
CA ASN A 69 0.86 -0.51 -3.31
C ASN A 69 0.87 -1.74 -4.24
N GLY A 70 1.18 -2.93 -3.71
CA GLY A 70 1.21 -4.17 -4.49
C GLY A 70 2.57 -4.50 -5.10
N ALA A 71 3.61 -3.72 -4.79
CA ALA A 71 4.98 -4.00 -5.22
C ALA A 71 5.62 -5.17 -4.47
N PHE A 72 5.17 -5.45 -3.24
CA PHE A 72 5.76 -6.51 -2.41
C PHE A 72 4.67 -7.41 -1.85
N VAL A 73 4.90 -8.72 -1.91
CA VAL A 73 4.20 -9.68 -1.07
C VAL A 73 5.13 -10.01 0.09
N TYR A 74 4.67 -9.77 1.31
CA TYR A 74 5.48 -9.80 2.51
C TYR A 74 4.92 -10.80 3.52
N ASP A 75 5.76 -11.72 3.97
CA ASP A 75 5.48 -12.54 5.13
C ASP A 75 5.88 -11.76 6.39
N VAL A 76 4.87 -11.30 7.11
CA VAL A 76 5.02 -10.47 8.31
C VAL A 76 5.58 -11.28 9.48
N VAL A 77 5.32 -12.60 9.51
CA VAL A 77 5.78 -13.48 10.59
C VAL A 77 7.26 -13.77 10.44
N SER A 78 7.70 -14.20 9.24
CA SER A 78 9.11 -14.47 8.97
C SER A 78 9.92 -13.21 8.65
N ARG A 79 9.25 -12.06 8.48
CA ARG A 79 9.82 -10.77 8.10
C ARG A 79 10.61 -10.83 6.80
N ALA A 80 10.02 -11.49 5.79
CA ALA A 80 10.65 -11.72 4.50
C ALA A 80 9.75 -11.29 3.35
N VAL A 81 10.34 -10.58 2.38
CA VAL A 81 9.69 -10.33 1.08
C VAL A 81 9.72 -11.65 0.31
N VAL A 82 8.54 -12.17 -0.04
CA VAL A 82 8.39 -13.45 -0.76
C VAL A 82 8.14 -13.26 -2.25
N GLU A 83 7.64 -12.09 -2.65
CA GLU A 83 7.48 -11.70 -4.05
C GLU A 83 7.75 -10.19 -4.20
N VAL A 84 8.33 -9.80 -5.34
CA VAL A 84 8.58 -8.40 -5.67
C VAL A 84 8.23 -8.11 -7.12
N HIS A 85 7.51 -7.01 -7.34
CA HIS A 85 7.22 -6.43 -8.64
C HIS A 85 7.97 -5.11 -8.76
N THR A 86 8.81 -4.99 -9.78
CA THR A 86 9.80 -3.92 -9.88
C THR A 86 9.70 -3.18 -11.19
N PHE A 87 10.22 -1.95 -11.19
CA PHE A 87 10.45 -1.22 -12.40
C PHE A 87 11.50 -1.92 -13.27
N ALA A 88 11.37 -1.77 -14.59
CA ALA A 88 12.51 -1.97 -15.47
C ALA A 88 13.58 -0.90 -15.13
N PRO A 89 14.86 -1.28 -14.96
CA PRO A 89 15.92 -0.32 -14.61
C PRO A 89 16.00 0.88 -15.56
N ALA A 90 15.78 0.65 -16.86
CA ALA A 90 15.77 1.72 -17.87
C ALA A 90 14.65 2.73 -17.63
N ALA A 91 13.45 2.28 -17.23
CA ALA A 91 12.32 3.17 -16.95
C ALA A 91 12.60 4.07 -15.74
N VAL A 92 13.25 3.53 -14.69
CA VAL A 92 13.68 4.36 -13.55
C VAL A 92 14.72 5.38 -13.97
N ALA A 93 15.72 4.97 -14.77
CA ALA A 93 16.77 5.88 -15.22
C ALA A 93 16.20 7.06 -16.02
N GLU A 94 15.25 6.80 -16.92
CA GLU A 94 14.57 7.81 -17.72
C GLU A 94 13.75 8.77 -16.84
N VAL A 95 12.86 8.22 -16.00
CA VAL A 95 12.02 9.03 -15.10
C VAL A 95 12.88 9.88 -14.15
N VAL A 96 13.94 9.32 -13.57
CA VAL A 96 14.83 10.07 -12.66
C VAL A 96 15.57 11.18 -13.41
N ALA A 97 16.08 10.92 -14.61
CA ALA A 97 16.77 11.93 -15.41
C ALA A 97 15.85 13.11 -15.76
N ASP A 98 14.65 12.81 -16.28
CA ASP A 98 13.68 13.83 -16.69
C ASP A 98 13.16 14.65 -15.49
N LEU A 99 12.92 13.99 -14.36
CA LEU A 99 12.52 14.67 -13.14
C LEU A 99 13.62 15.59 -12.60
N ARG A 100 14.90 15.19 -12.65
CA ARG A 100 16.02 16.05 -12.24
C ARG A 100 16.18 17.26 -13.15
N GLU A 101 15.95 17.11 -14.46
CA GLU A 101 15.99 18.23 -15.40
C GLU A 101 14.87 19.25 -15.09
N ARG A 102 13.68 18.75 -14.77
CA ARG A 102 12.50 19.60 -14.52
C ARG A 102 12.44 20.19 -13.12
N LEU A 103 12.97 19.47 -12.12
CA LEU A 103 12.89 19.80 -10.70
C LEU A 103 14.31 19.75 -10.08
N PRO A 104 15.08 20.84 -10.13
CA PRO A 104 16.51 20.84 -9.77
C PRO A 104 16.83 20.44 -8.31
N HIS A 105 15.85 20.54 -7.41
CA HIS A 105 16.00 20.19 -6.00
C HIS A 105 15.38 18.83 -5.64
N ILE A 106 14.95 18.05 -6.64
CA ILE A 106 14.36 16.75 -6.39
C ILE A 106 15.39 15.78 -5.78
N THR A 107 14.95 15.02 -4.80
CA THR A 107 15.69 13.95 -4.14
C THR A 107 14.82 12.71 -4.08
N PHE A 108 15.47 11.55 -4.07
CA PHE A 108 14.79 10.28 -4.18
C PHE A 108 15.09 9.31 -3.04
N ALA A 109 14.14 8.40 -2.84
CA ALA A 109 14.30 7.18 -2.07
C ALA A 109 13.68 6.01 -2.83
N ALA A 110 14.13 4.80 -2.55
CA ALA A 110 13.65 3.59 -3.20
C ALA A 110 13.42 2.49 -2.16
N GLU A 111 12.25 1.87 -2.23
CA GLU A 111 11.99 0.63 -1.50
C GLU A 111 12.30 -0.55 -2.44
N THR A 112 13.07 -1.51 -1.92
CA THR A 112 13.48 -2.73 -2.61
C THR A 112 13.19 -3.96 -1.75
N ALA A 113 13.42 -5.17 -2.27
CA ALA A 113 13.24 -6.39 -1.50
C ALA A 113 14.21 -6.51 -0.31
N VAL A 114 15.35 -5.80 -0.34
CA VAL A 114 16.39 -5.87 0.70
C VAL A 114 16.42 -4.64 1.62
N GLY A 115 15.51 -3.68 1.41
CA GLY A 115 15.35 -2.52 2.28
C GLY A 115 15.16 -1.20 1.54
N CYS A 116 15.15 -0.13 2.33
CA CYS A 116 14.99 1.24 1.89
C CYS A 116 16.36 1.86 1.58
N PHE A 117 16.49 2.46 0.41
CA PHE A 117 17.67 3.21 -0.03
C PHE A 117 17.28 4.68 -0.20
N VAL A 118 18.09 5.59 0.32
CA VAL A 118 17.80 7.03 0.28
C VAL A 118 19.01 7.78 -0.25
N GLU A 119 18.77 8.84 -1.03
CA GLU A 119 19.85 9.73 -1.48
C GLU A 119 20.40 10.57 -0.34
N GLU A 120 21.67 11.00 -0.45
CA GLU A 120 22.33 11.87 0.54
C GLU A 120 21.57 13.18 0.80
N SER A 121 20.84 13.67 -0.20
CA SER A 121 20.00 14.87 -0.12
C SER A 121 18.60 14.61 0.46
N TRP A 122 18.23 13.35 0.72
CA TRP A 122 16.91 13.00 1.23
C TRP A 122 16.75 13.60 2.63
N PRO A 123 15.75 14.49 2.86
CA PRO A 123 15.55 15.09 4.16
C PRO A 123 15.22 13.97 5.15
N ASN A 124 15.97 13.87 6.25
CA ASN A 124 15.56 12.98 7.33
C ASN A 124 14.42 13.68 8.11
N PRO A 125 13.14 13.31 7.90
CA PRO A 125 12.05 14.07 8.50
C PRO A 125 11.90 13.75 10.00
N HIS A 126 12.55 12.69 10.49
CA HIS A 126 12.45 12.22 11.87
C HIS A 126 13.82 11.70 12.33
N GLU A 127 14.52 12.43 13.21
CA GLU A 127 15.71 11.91 13.92
C GLU A 127 15.40 10.63 14.71
N GLU A 128 14.11 10.38 14.98
CA GLU A 128 13.57 9.21 15.68
C GLU A 128 13.13 8.06 14.74
N ASP A 129 13.21 8.21 13.41
CA ASP A 129 12.92 7.09 12.52
C ASP A 129 14.07 6.08 12.57
N THR A 130 13.88 5.07 13.41
CA THR A 130 14.83 3.98 13.65
C THR A 130 14.87 2.95 12.54
N ASP A 131 14.05 3.10 11.49
CA ASP A 131 14.03 2.11 10.44
C ASP A 131 15.33 2.11 9.63
N ALA A 132 15.83 0.91 9.38
CA ALA A 132 17.07 0.73 8.64
C ALA A 132 16.93 1.29 7.20
N ARG A 133 17.64 2.38 6.94
CA ARG A 133 17.79 3.00 5.62
C ARG A 133 19.26 2.94 5.21
N THR A 134 19.50 2.62 3.95
CA THR A 134 20.85 2.64 3.36
C THR A 134 21.03 3.93 2.58
N MET A 135 21.98 4.75 3.02
CA MET A 135 22.35 5.98 2.30
C MET A 135 23.14 5.63 1.04
N ILE A 136 22.78 6.24 -0.08
CA ILE A 136 23.50 6.12 -1.35
C ILE A 136 23.71 7.50 -1.98
N PRO A 137 24.74 7.70 -2.81
CA PRO A 137 24.99 9.00 -3.43
C PRO A 137 23.81 9.45 -4.30
N LEU A 138 23.29 8.55 -5.14
CA LEU A 138 22.18 8.77 -6.07
C LEU A 138 21.47 7.44 -6.36
N ILE A 139 20.15 7.46 -6.61
CA ILE A 139 19.34 6.27 -6.98
C ILE A 139 19.90 5.58 -8.23
N GLU A 140 20.54 6.31 -9.13
CA GLU A 140 21.20 5.79 -10.32
C GLU A 140 22.23 4.69 -10.01
N SER A 141 22.87 4.73 -8.83
CA SER A 141 23.77 3.66 -8.37
C SER A 141 23.03 2.34 -8.11
N LEU A 142 21.80 2.43 -7.60
CA LEU A 142 20.91 1.30 -7.38
C LEU A 142 20.39 0.75 -8.72
N VAL A 143 20.03 1.63 -9.65
CA VAL A 143 19.59 1.26 -11.01
C VAL A 143 20.70 0.52 -11.77
N ALA A 144 21.95 0.98 -11.65
CA ALA A 144 23.12 0.36 -12.30
C ALA A 144 23.54 -0.98 -11.67
N SER A 145 23.03 -1.29 -10.46
CA SER A 145 23.35 -2.53 -9.75
C SER A 145 22.97 -3.77 -10.55
N GLN A 146 23.86 -4.77 -10.50
CA GLN A 146 23.61 -6.13 -11.01
C GLN A 146 22.95 -7.04 -9.97
N ASP A 147 22.91 -6.63 -8.71
CA ASP A 147 22.19 -7.35 -7.65
C ASP A 147 20.68 -7.29 -7.90
N ALA A 148 20.02 -8.45 -7.97
CA ALA A 148 18.58 -8.54 -8.13
C ALA A 148 17.80 -8.02 -6.91
N GLY A 149 18.40 -8.05 -5.71
CA GLY A 149 17.82 -7.48 -4.50
C GLY A 149 17.65 -5.96 -4.57
N HIS A 150 18.46 -5.28 -5.39
CA HIS A 150 18.44 -3.82 -5.59
C HIS A 150 17.38 -3.35 -6.60
N ARG A 151 16.54 -4.25 -7.14
CA ARG A 151 15.47 -3.85 -8.05
C ARG A 151 14.40 -3.06 -7.28
N ILE A 152 14.02 -1.92 -7.86
CA ILE A 152 13.16 -0.92 -7.21
C ILE A 152 11.71 -1.33 -7.38
N GLY A 153 11.01 -1.58 -6.27
CA GLY A 153 9.58 -1.87 -6.24
C GLY A 153 8.73 -0.61 -6.08
N LYS A 154 9.28 0.43 -5.46
CA LYS A 154 8.63 1.73 -5.30
C LYS A 154 9.68 2.82 -5.26
N LEU A 155 9.50 3.87 -6.05
CA LEU A 155 10.32 5.06 -6.06
C LEU A 155 9.58 6.17 -5.32
N LEU A 156 10.27 6.89 -4.47
CA LEU A 156 9.76 8.01 -3.69
C LEU A 156 10.51 9.25 -4.15
N ALA A 157 9.80 10.34 -4.37
CA ALA A 157 10.40 11.61 -4.76
C ALA A 157 9.90 12.76 -3.88
N LEU A 158 10.82 13.64 -3.52
CA LEU A 158 10.56 14.89 -2.81
C LEU A 158 11.25 16.02 -3.55
N ALA A 159 10.59 17.17 -3.67
CA ALA A 159 11.21 18.40 -4.15
C ALA A 159 11.06 19.49 -3.07
N PRO A 160 11.98 19.56 -2.08
CA PRO A 160 11.89 20.54 -1.00
C PRO A 160 11.89 21.97 -1.53
N GLY A 161 10.85 22.73 -1.19
CA GLY A 161 10.70 24.14 -1.59
C GLY A 161 9.73 24.35 -2.75
N ASP A 162 9.36 23.30 -3.49
CA ASP A 162 8.35 23.39 -4.54
C ASP A 162 6.92 23.31 -3.98
N PRO A 163 5.95 24.07 -4.53
CA PRO A 163 4.55 23.90 -4.17
C PRO A 163 4.06 22.49 -4.51
N THR A 164 3.46 21.79 -3.55
CA THR A 164 3.05 20.37 -3.67
C THR A 164 2.26 20.08 -4.94
N ASP A 165 1.25 20.91 -5.27
CA ASP A 165 0.41 20.67 -6.46
C ASP A 165 1.21 20.79 -7.77
N ALA A 166 2.12 21.77 -7.85
CA ALA A 166 2.97 21.96 -9.03
C ALA A 166 4.00 20.83 -9.16
N PHE A 167 4.58 20.40 -8.03
CA PHE A 167 5.48 19.26 -7.95
C PHE A 167 4.79 17.96 -8.42
N LEU A 168 3.64 17.62 -7.84
CA LEU A 168 2.91 16.40 -8.18
C LEU A 168 2.41 16.42 -9.63
N ALA A 169 1.99 17.58 -10.16
CA ALA A 169 1.63 17.71 -11.56
C ALA A 169 2.83 17.47 -12.49
N ALA A 170 4.00 18.02 -12.16
CA ALA A 170 5.23 17.79 -12.92
C ALA A 170 5.65 16.31 -12.87
N VAL A 171 5.53 15.67 -11.70
CA VAL A 171 5.81 14.24 -11.55
C VAL A 171 4.84 13.40 -12.38
N ALA A 172 3.54 13.70 -12.35
CA ALA A 172 2.54 12.99 -13.13
C ALA A 172 2.80 13.07 -14.64
N GLU A 173 3.19 14.25 -15.12
CA GLU A 173 3.50 14.47 -16.53
C GLU A 173 4.74 13.69 -16.98
N VAL A 174 5.81 13.69 -16.17
CA VAL A 174 7.06 12.96 -16.47
C VAL A 174 6.87 11.44 -16.32
N ALA A 175 6.14 11.00 -15.29
CA ALA A 175 5.87 9.59 -15.05
C ALA A 175 5.16 8.92 -16.24
N GLY A 176 4.21 9.62 -16.87
CA GLY A 176 3.53 9.16 -18.07
C GLY A 176 3.05 7.71 -17.96
N GLU A 177 3.43 6.87 -18.93
CA GLU A 177 3.17 5.42 -18.90
C GLU A 177 4.28 4.62 -18.20
N ALA A 178 5.41 5.26 -17.86
CA ALA A 178 6.58 4.62 -17.27
C ALA A 178 6.42 4.36 -15.76
N ALA A 179 5.52 5.06 -15.08
CA ALA A 179 5.22 4.86 -13.67
C ALA A 179 3.77 5.25 -13.33
N VAL A 180 3.23 4.64 -12.27
CA VAL A 180 1.94 5.02 -11.68
C VAL A 180 2.22 5.92 -10.48
N LEU A 181 1.79 7.18 -10.55
CA LEU A 181 1.81 8.08 -9.40
C LEU A 181 0.66 7.72 -8.45
N ALA A 182 1.01 7.24 -7.26
CA ALA A 182 0.09 6.98 -6.16
C ALA A 182 0.08 8.18 -5.20
N TYR A 183 -1.12 8.51 -4.69
CA TYR A 183 -1.30 9.54 -3.69
C TYR A 183 -1.87 8.91 -2.40
N SER A 184 -1.08 8.96 -1.33
CA SER A 184 -1.44 8.43 0.00
C SER A 184 -1.90 9.52 0.98
N GLY A 185 -1.90 10.79 0.57
CA GLY A 185 -2.20 11.93 1.45
C GLY A 185 -1.00 12.52 2.20
N ALA A 186 0.20 11.97 2.03
CA ALA A 186 1.43 12.57 2.56
C ALA A 186 1.81 13.84 1.77
N PHE A 187 1.68 15.02 2.41
CA PHE A 187 1.97 16.32 1.79
C PHE A 187 3.41 16.39 1.25
N GLY A 188 3.54 16.67 -0.04
CA GLY A 188 4.83 16.91 -0.70
C GLY A 188 5.59 15.66 -1.16
N LEU A 189 5.07 14.46 -0.91
CA LEU A 189 5.70 13.19 -1.30
C LEU A 189 5.03 12.59 -2.53
N ALA A 190 5.81 12.32 -3.58
CA ALA A 190 5.36 11.55 -4.72
C ALA A 190 5.75 10.07 -4.55
N GLU A 191 4.78 9.18 -4.65
CA GLU A 191 4.99 7.73 -4.63
C GLU A 191 4.81 7.19 -6.04
N LEU A 192 5.86 6.64 -6.62
CA LEU A 192 5.87 6.08 -7.96
C LEU A 192 5.97 4.56 -7.88
N ASN A 193 5.00 3.88 -8.48
CA ASN A 193 4.95 2.43 -8.62
C ASN A 193 5.19 1.99 -10.06
N PRO A 194 5.69 0.76 -10.30
CA PRO A 194 5.85 0.24 -11.65
C PRO A 194 4.51 0.21 -12.41
N PRO A 195 4.52 0.29 -13.75
CA PRO A 195 3.30 0.15 -14.55
C PRO A 195 2.56 -1.15 -14.21
N GLY A 196 1.26 -1.05 -13.96
CA GLY A 196 0.42 -2.19 -13.58
C GLY A 196 0.59 -2.68 -12.13
N VAL A 197 1.42 -2.02 -11.31
CA VAL A 197 1.55 -2.32 -9.88
C VAL A 197 0.65 -1.38 -9.08
N THR A 198 -0.45 -1.93 -8.57
CA THR A 198 -1.42 -1.25 -7.71
C THR A 198 -1.91 -2.19 -6.61
N LYS A 199 -2.57 -1.65 -5.57
CA LYS A 199 -3.25 -2.44 -4.53
C LYS A 199 -4.19 -3.49 -5.14
N ALA A 200 -5.00 -3.07 -6.13
CA ALA A 200 -5.92 -3.96 -6.83
C ALA A 200 -5.22 -5.07 -7.59
N ALA A 201 -4.19 -4.73 -8.38
CA ALA A 201 -3.47 -5.73 -9.17
C ALA A 201 -2.73 -6.73 -8.28
N GLY A 202 -2.16 -6.27 -7.15
CA GLY A 202 -1.56 -7.14 -6.14
C GLY A 202 -2.59 -8.09 -5.53
N LEU A 203 -3.74 -7.56 -5.09
CA LEU A 203 -4.82 -8.36 -4.52
C LEU A 203 -5.37 -9.38 -5.52
N GLU A 204 -5.59 -8.97 -6.77
CA GLU A 204 -6.07 -9.83 -7.84
C GLU A 204 -5.14 -11.02 -8.08
N ARG A 205 -3.83 -10.77 -8.20
CA ARG A 205 -2.83 -11.84 -8.34
C ARG A 205 -2.86 -12.80 -7.14
N TRP A 206 -2.83 -12.26 -5.93
CA TRP A 206 -2.84 -13.05 -4.70
C TRP A 206 -4.10 -13.93 -4.57
N CYS A 207 -5.26 -13.40 -4.97
CA CYS A 207 -6.53 -14.14 -5.00
C CYS A 207 -6.55 -15.20 -6.11
N ALA A 208 -6.04 -14.89 -7.30
CA ALA A 208 -6.00 -15.80 -8.44
C ALA A 208 -5.20 -17.08 -8.15
N GLU A 209 -4.05 -16.96 -7.48
CA GLU A 209 -3.24 -18.11 -7.03
C GLU A 209 -3.99 -19.05 -6.08
N ARG A 210 -5.00 -18.54 -5.39
CA ARG A 210 -5.84 -19.26 -4.42
C ARG A 210 -7.19 -19.67 -5.00
N GLY A 211 -7.40 -19.44 -6.30
CA GLY A 211 -8.67 -19.69 -6.98
C GLY A 211 -9.84 -18.94 -6.34
N VAL A 212 -9.60 -17.72 -5.83
CA VAL A 212 -10.64 -16.86 -5.27
C VAL A 212 -11.04 -15.84 -6.35
N PRO A 213 -12.27 -15.89 -6.89
CA PRO A 213 -12.75 -14.88 -7.82
C PRO A 213 -13.05 -13.57 -7.07
N ALA A 214 -12.99 -12.45 -7.79
CA ALA A 214 -13.35 -11.13 -7.25
C ALA A 214 -14.71 -11.11 -6.54
N ALA A 215 -15.70 -11.86 -7.06
CA ALA A 215 -17.04 -11.99 -6.48
C ALA A 215 -17.06 -12.51 -5.03
N ASP A 216 -16.02 -13.22 -4.60
CA ASP A 216 -15.88 -13.77 -3.25
C ASP A 216 -14.98 -12.90 -2.34
N VAL A 217 -14.64 -11.68 -2.77
CA VAL A 217 -13.78 -10.75 -2.04
C VAL A 217 -14.59 -9.58 -1.51
N TRP A 218 -14.41 -9.26 -0.23
CA TRP A 218 -14.85 -8.00 0.36
C TRP A 218 -13.65 -7.10 0.63
N ALA A 219 -13.72 -5.83 0.23
CA ALA A 219 -12.62 -4.86 0.39
C ALA A 219 -12.99 -3.65 1.24
N PHE A 220 -12.03 -3.13 2.02
CA PHE A 220 -12.17 -1.91 2.83
C PHE A 220 -11.06 -0.92 2.46
N GLY A 221 -11.40 0.37 2.40
CA GLY A 221 -10.46 1.43 2.07
C GLY A 221 -11.05 2.83 2.27
N ASP A 222 -10.20 3.84 2.27
CA ASP A 222 -10.58 5.23 2.56
C ASP A 222 -9.96 6.26 1.62
N MET A 223 -8.90 5.93 0.88
CA MET A 223 -8.17 6.86 0.03
C MET A 223 -8.27 6.55 -1.47
N PRO A 224 -8.01 7.52 -2.37
CA PRO A 224 -8.15 7.29 -3.82
C PRO A 224 -7.29 6.15 -4.38
N ASN A 225 -6.16 5.82 -3.76
CA ASN A 225 -5.33 4.66 -4.13
C ASN A 225 -6.02 3.30 -3.82
N ASP A 226 -7.10 3.28 -3.04
CA ASP A 226 -7.93 2.10 -2.80
C ASP A 226 -9.01 1.91 -3.86
N LEU A 227 -9.41 2.97 -4.59
CA LEU A 227 -10.51 2.93 -5.56
C LEU A 227 -10.43 1.76 -6.55
N PRO A 228 -9.26 1.43 -7.13
CA PRO A 228 -9.15 0.27 -8.01
C PRO A 228 -9.48 -1.05 -7.30
N MET A 229 -9.06 -1.21 -6.03
CA MET A 229 -9.29 -2.42 -5.24
C MET A 229 -10.76 -2.51 -4.83
N LEU A 230 -11.35 -1.40 -4.39
CA LEU A 230 -12.74 -1.30 -4.01
C LEU A 230 -13.68 -1.53 -5.22
N THR A 231 -13.27 -1.12 -6.41
CA THR A 231 -14.02 -1.36 -7.66
C THR A 231 -13.91 -2.81 -8.12
N TRP A 232 -12.74 -3.42 -7.95
CA TRP A 232 -12.49 -4.81 -8.36
C TRP A 232 -13.21 -5.82 -7.48
N ALA A 233 -13.24 -5.61 -6.15
CA ALA A 233 -13.84 -6.55 -5.21
C ALA A 233 -15.35 -6.72 -5.41
N GLY A 234 -15.87 -7.93 -5.18
CA GLY A 234 -17.29 -8.28 -5.33
C GLY A 234 -18.21 -7.52 -4.38
N ARG A 235 -17.67 -7.07 -3.25
CA ARG A 235 -18.29 -6.06 -2.37
C ARG A 235 -17.19 -5.18 -1.78
N SER A 236 -17.47 -3.91 -1.56
CA SER A 236 -16.49 -3.00 -0.98
C SER A 236 -17.14 -1.95 -0.09
N PHE A 237 -16.41 -1.53 0.93
CA PHE A 237 -16.88 -0.61 1.95
C PHE A 237 -15.95 0.60 2.04
N ALA A 238 -16.52 1.79 1.85
CA ALA A 238 -15.82 3.02 2.16
C ALA A 238 -15.91 3.30 3.66
N MET A 239 -14.78 3.66 4.27
CA MET A 239 -14.74 4.10 5.66
C MET A 239 -15.55 5.40 5.86
N GLY A 240 -16.08 5.61 7.07
CA GLY A 240 -16.82 6.84 7.39
C GLY A 240 -15.98 8.12 7.25
N ASN A 241 -14.66 8.00 7.38
CA ASN A 241 -13.67 9.06 7.21
C ASN A 241 -13.04 9.08 5.80
N ALA A 242 -13.60 8.34 4.84
CA ALA A 242 -13.01 8.21 3.51
C ALA A 242 -13.03 9.52 2.71
N HIS A 243 -12.08 9.63 1.78
CA HIS A 243 -11.98 10.69 0.81
C HIS A 243 -13.30 10.84 0.01
N PRO A 244 -13.72 12.07 -0.36
CA PRO A 244 -14.95 12.30 -1.11
C PRO A 244 -15.09 11.44 -2.37
N ASP A 245 -14.00 11.24 -3.12
CA ASP A 245 -14.01 10.40 -4.32
C ASP A 245 -14.30 8.91 -4.00
N VAL A 246 -13.81 8.41 -2.88
CA VAL A 246 -14.08 7.05 -2.40
C VAL A 246 -15.54 6.92 -1.96
N LEU A 247 -16.04 7.88 -1.17
CA LEU A 247 -17.44 7.93 -0.76
C LEU A 247 -18.42 8.03 -1.94
N ALA A 248 -18.01 8.69 -3.03
CA ALA A 248 -18.81 8.82 -4.24
C ALA A 248 -18.81 7.54 -5.10
N ALA A 249 -17.69 6.80 -5.11
CA ALA A 249 -17.52 5.60 -5.92
C ALA A 249 -18.03 4.31 -5.24
N THR A 250 -18.09 4.27 -3.90
CA THR A 250 -18.46 3.06 -3.14
C THR A 250 -19.87 3.15 -2.55
N THR A 251 -20.65 2.09 -2.72
CA THR A 251 -22.05 2.04 -2.29
C THR A 251 -22.23 1.60 -0.84
N ASP A 252 -21.49 0.59 -0.37
CA ASP A 252 -21.51 0.23 1.04
C ASP A 252 -20.57 1.14 1.83
N ARG A 253 -20.98 1.47 3.06
CA ARG A 253 -20.23 2.35 3.95
C ARG A 253 -20.18 1.74 5.33
N CYS A 254 -19.07 1.93 6.03
CA CYS A 254 -18.96 1.58 7.44
C CYS A 254 -18.65 2.83 8.28
N ARG A 255 -18.49 2.64 9.59
CA ARG A 255 -18.09 3.73 10.50
C ARG A 255 -16.66 4.18 10.21
N THR A 256 -16.17 5.21 10.91
CA THR A 256 -14.78 5.63 10.78
C THR A 256 -13.82 4.55 11.33
N ASN A 257 -12.55 4.65 10.99
CA ASN A 257 -11.49 3.83 11.58
C ASN A 257 -11.43 3.95 13.12
N ASP A 258 -11.62 5.15 13.68
CA ASP A 258 -11.65 5.38 15.12
C ASP A 258 -12.91 4.83 15.82
N GLU A 259 -13.93 4.47 15.06
CA GLU A 259 -15.19 3.88 15.52
C GLU A 259 -15.28 2.37 15.21
N ASP A 260 -14.14 1.74 14.89
CA ASP A 260 -14.05 0.32 14.51
C ASP A 260 -14.98 -0.05 13.34
N GLY A 261 -14.95 0.77 12.28
CA GLY A 261 -15.77 0.58 11.08
C GLY A 261 -15.62 -0.79 10.45
N VAL A 262 -14.39 -1.27 10.27
CA VAL A 262 -14.12 -2.63 9.78
C VAL A 262 -14.72 -3.67 10.71
N ALA A 263 -14.45 -3.60 12.02
CA ALA A 263 -14.94 -4.58 12.99
C ALA A 263 -16.46 -4.72 12.96
N THR A 264 -17.18 -3.60 12.88
CA THR A 264 -18.65 -3.59 12.85
C THR A 264 -19.20 -4.41 11.68
N VAL A 265 -18.60 -4.30 10.49
CA VAL A 265 -19.01 -5.08 9.31
C VAL A 265 -18.64 -6.56 9.45
N LEU A 266 -17.47 -6.84 10.00
CA LEU A 266 -17.01 -8.22 10.20
C LEU A 266 -17.83 -8.96 11.26
N GLU A 267 -18.25 -8.28 12.33
CA GLU A 267 -19.15 -8.79 13.36
C GLU A 267 -20.50 -9.18 12.76
N GLU A 268 -21.13 -8.29 11.99
CA GLU A 268 -22.39 -8.59 11.29
C GLU A 268 -22.23 -9.79 10.33
N LEU A 269 -21.09 -9.90 9.65
CA LEU A 269 -20.80 -11.02 8.76
C LEU A 269 -20.75 -12.36 9.50
N VAL A 270 -20.09 -12.43 10.67
CA VAL A 270 -19.98 -13.68 11.44
C VAL A 270 -21.27 -14.03 12.16
N GLU A 271 -22.06 -13.04 12.63
CA GLU A 271 -23.37 -13.27 13.25
C GLU A 271 -24.39 -13.86 12.27
N ILE A 272 -24.38 -13.43 11.01
CA ILE A 272 -25.27 -13.97 9.96
C ILE A 272 -24.88 -15.41 9.56
N GLY A 273 -23.65 -15.83 9.85
CA GLY A 273 -23.09 -17.14 9.50
C GLY A 273 -23.20 -18.23 10.58
N CYS A 274 -23.71 -17.89 11.78
CA CYS A 274 -24.00 -18.81 12.89
C CYS A 274 -25.49 -19.20 12.92
#